data_AF-A0A838SLM4-F1
#
_entry.id   AF-A0A838SLM4-F1
#
_cell.length_a   1.000
_cell.length_b   1.000
_cell.length_c   1.000
_cell.angle_alpha   90.00
_cell.angle_beta   90.00
_cell.angle_gamma   90.00
#
_symmetry.space_group_name_H-M   'P 1'
#
loop_
_entity.id
_entity.type
_entity.pdbx_description
1 polymer ?
#
loop_
_entity_poly.entity_id
_entity_poly.type
_entity_poly.pdbx_seq_one_letter_code
_entity_poly.pdbx_strand_id
1 'polypeptide(L)'
;MSRVLPPPLLRVRLADVAFLHWPVPAATARALVPPSLEPDAYDGVCYVGLVLLQLRGAGPLGVPVPWLGSFGQVNVRLYVRDRAGRRGVVFRAMDAGRLVPAAAARAAGLPYA
;
A
#
# COMPACT_ATOMS: atom_id res chain seq x y z
N MET A 1 -26.70 8.29 20.22
CA MET A 1 -26.14 6.98 20.63
C MET A 1 -24.76 6.83 20.02
N SER A 2 -23.68 7.03 20.78
CA SER A 2 -22.32 6.83 20.27
C SER A 2 -22.04 5.33 20.18
N ARG A 3 -21.85 4.83 18.96
CA ARG A 3 -21.48 3.43 18.73
C ARG A 3 -20.08 3.22 19.28
N VAL A 4 -19.96 2.54 20.43
CA VAL A 4 -18.66 2.12 20.97
C VAL A 4 -18.11 1.08 20.01
N LEU A 5 -17.07 1.46 19.24
CA LEU A 5 -16.36 0.54 18.38
C LEU A 5 -15.47 -0.36 19.24
N PRO A 6 -15.37 -1.66 18.92
CA PRO A 6 -14.42 -2.54 19.60
C PRO A 6 -12.98 -2.02 19.42
N PRO A 7 -12.06 -2.33 20.33
CA PRO A 7 -10.68 -1.90 20.22
C PRO A 7 -10.07 -2.37 18.88
N PRO A 8 -9.31 -1.50 18.19
CA PRO A 8 -8.75 -1.86 16.89
C PRO A 8 -7.72 -2.98 17.07
N LEU A 9 -7.78 -3.99 16.19
CA LEU A 9 -6.78 -5.06 16.15
C LEU A 9 -5.37 -4.51 15.91
N LEU A 10 -5.26 -3.52 15.03
CA LEU A 10 -4.02 -2.80 14.74
C LEU A 10 -4.31 -1.31 14.72
N ARG A 11 -3.50 -0.54 15.45
CA ARG A 11 -3.45 0.92 15.30
C ARG A 11 -2.11 1.27 14.69
N VAL A 12 -2.13 2.07 13.63
CA VAL A 12 -0.93 2.60 12.99
C VAL A 12 -1.17 4.08 12.65
N ARG A 13 -0.16 4.92 12.88
CA ARG A 13 -0.14 6.28 12.37
C ARG A 13 0.79 6.34 11.17
N LEU A 14 0.29 6.79 10.03
CA LEU A 14 1.11 7.09 8.87
C LEU A 14 1.57 8.54 8.98
N ALA A 15 2.86 8.79 8.81
CA ALA A 15 3.48 10.09 8.94
C ALA A 15 4.60 10.26 7.90
N ASP A 16 5.04 11.50 7.69
CA ASP A 16 6.21 11.84 6.87
C ASP A 16 6.16 11.16 5.49
N VAL A 17 5.12 11.51 4.73
CA VAL A 17 4.79 10.84 3.47
C VAL A 17 5.38 11.60 2.28
N ALA A 18 6.10 10.89 1.42
CA ALA A 18 6.58 11.40 0.14
C ALA A 18 5.96 10.61 -1.02
N PHE A 19 5.52 11.33 -2.05
CA PHE A 19 4.93 10.77 -3.26
C PHE A 19 5.81 11.13 -4.46
N LEU A 20 6.25 10.11 -5.19
CA LEU A 20 6.94 10.28 -6.46
C LEU A 20 6.14 9.52 -7.53
N HIS A 21 5.89 10.18 -8.65
CA HIS A 21 5.07 9.63 -9.73
C HIS A 21 5.75 9.81 -11.07
N TRP A 22 5.73 8.76 -11.88
CA TRP A 22 6.22 8.79 -13.25
C TRP A 22 5.11 8.41 -14.22
N PRO A 23 4.89 9.22 -15.29
CA PRO A 23 3.96 8.88 -16.34
C PRO A 23 4.51 7.70 -17.14
N VAL A 24 3.65 6.74 -17.46
CA VAL A 24 3.95 5.61 -18.33
C VAL A 24 2.77 5.34 -19.27
N PRO A 25 3.02 4.81 -20.48
CA PRO A 25 1.93 4.38 -21.35
C PRO A 25 1.05 3.33 -20.66
N ALA A 26 -0.26 3.47 -20.78
CA ALA A 26 -1.22 2.53 -20.18
C ALA A 26 -1.01 1.09 -20.68
N ALA A 27 -0.63 0.94 -21.96
CA ALA A 27 -0.29 -0.35 -22.55
C ALA A 27 0.88 -1.04 -21.82
N THR A 28 1.90 -0.28 -21.41
CA THR A 28 3.04 -0.81 -20.64
C THR A 28 2.59 -1.24 -19.23
N ALA A 29 1.77 -0.43 -18.56
CA ALA A 29 1.27 -0.77 -17.23
C ALA A 29 0.30 -1.96 -17.23
N ARG A 30 -0.39 -2.22 -18.35
CA ARG A 30 -1.37 -3.31 -18.46
C ARG A 30 -0.79 -4.68 -18.12
N ALA A 31 0.45 -4.94 -18.54
CA ALA A 31 1.16 -6.19 -18.27
C ALA A 31 1.50 -6.39 -16.79
N LEU A 32 1.46 -5.32 -15.99
CA LEU A 32 1.79 -5.31 -14.57
C LEU A 32 0.53 -5.36 -13.67
N VAL A 33 -0.66 -5.32 -14.26
CA VAL A 33 -1.94 -5.29 -13.55
C VAL A 33 -2.68 -6.62 -13.76
N PRO A 34 -3.37 -7.17 -12.74
CA PRO A 34 -4.18 -8.37 -12.90
C PRO A 34 -5.16 -8.32 -14.08
N PRO A 35 -5.50 -9.44 -14.71
CA PRO A 35 -6.40 -9.44 -15.87
C PRO A 35 -7.79 -8.85 -15.61
N SER A 36 -8.29 -8.93 -14.37
CA SER A 36 -9.60 -8.42 -13.96
C SER A 36 -9.65 -6.89 -13.76
N LEU A 37 -8.52 -6.21 -13.88
CA LEU A 37 -8.36 -4.78 -13.63
C LEU A 37 -7.74 -4.09 -14.85
N GLU A 38 -8.01 -2.80 -15.00
CA GLU A 38 -7.45 -1.95 -16.04
C GLU A 38 -6.61 -0.82 -15.42
N PRO A 39 -5.47 -0.42 -16.02
CA PRO A 39 -4.75 0.76 -15.58
C PRO A 39 -5.65 2.00 -15.58
N ASP A 40 -5.62 2.78 -14.50
CA ASP A 40 -6.33 4.06 -14.43
C ASP A 40 -5.57 5.09 -15.28
N ALA A 41 -5.98 5.20 -16.54
CA ALA A 41 -5.35 6.04 -17.54
C ALA A 41 -6.19 7.27 -17.88
N TYR A 42 -5.49 8.36 -18.17
CA TYR A 42 -6.03 9.57 -18.76
C TYR A 42 -5.22 9.88 -20.02
N ASP A 43 -5.90 10.02 -21.16
CA ASP A 43 -5.29 10.20 -22.48
C ASP A 43 -4.18 9.18 -22.80
N GLY A 44 -4.43 7.90 -22.47
CA GLY A 44 -3.49 6.79 -22.71
C GLY A 44 -2.27 6.75 -21.77
N VAL A 45 -2.18 7.69 -20.81
CA VAL A 45 -1.10 7.76 -19.82
C VAL A 45 -1.64 7.34 -18.46
N CYS A 46 -0.90 6.49 -17.75
CA CYS A 46 -1.13 6.20 -16.34
C CYS A 46 0.15 6.51 -15.53
N TYR A 47 0.09 6.34 -14.21
CA TYR A 47 1.20 6.68 -13.33
C TYR A 47 1.67 5.49 -12.50
N VAL A 48 2.99 5.30 -12.44
CA VAL A 48 3.65 4.47 -11.42
C VAL A 48 3.96 5.37 -10.23
N GLY A 49 3.49 4.99 -9.05
CA GLY A 49 3.77 5.70 -7.81
C GLY A 49 4.79 4.97 -6.96
N LEU A 50 5.83 5.68 -6.49
CA LEU A 50 6.66 5.28 -5.36
C LEU A 50 6.22 6.11 -4.16
N VAL A 51 5.74 5.45 -3.11
CA VAL A 51 5.30 6.12 -1.87
C VAL A 51 6.19 5.68 -0.73
N LEU A 52 6.83 6.66 -0.10
CA LEU A 52 7.62 6.48 1.11
C LEU A 52 6.81 7.03 2.29
N LEU A 53 6.74 6.28 3.38
CA LEU A 53 6.01 6.70 4.57
C LEU A 53 6.60 6.11 5.85
N GLN A 54 6.40 6.79 6.96
CA GLN A 54 6.69 6.26 8.30
C GLN A 54 5.43 5.70 8.93
N LEU A 55 5.43 4.40 9.22
CA LEU A 55 4.48 3.79 10.13
C LEU A 55 4.99 4.06 11.54
N ARG A 56 4.16 4.66 12.40
CA ARG A 56 4.49 4.96 13.79
C ARG A 56 3.51 4.30 14.73
N GLY A 57 4.05 3.70 15.80
CA GLY A 57 3.27 3.11 16.89
C GLY A 57 2.47 1.88 16.49
N ALA A 58 2.94 1.10 15.51
CA ALA A 58 2.28 -0.13 15.13
C ALA A 58 2.39 -1.18 16.23
N GLY A 59 1.25 -1.74 16.62
CA GLY A 59 1.17 -2.81 17.57
C GLY A 59 -0.26 -3.25 17.87
N PRO A 60 -0.43 -4.47 18.41
CA PRO A 60 -1.74 -5.02 18.75
C PRO A 60 -2.39 -4.18 19.85
N LEU A 61 -3.70 -3.92 19.71
CA LEU A 61 -4.49 -3.10 20.64
C LEU A 61 -3.93 -1.67 20.85
N GLY A 62 -3.01 -1.22 19.98
CA GLY A 62 -2.36 0.10 20.07
C GLY A 62 -1.18 0.19 21.03
N VAL A 63 -0.66 -0.92 21.55
CA VAL A 63 0.58 -0.93 22.35
C VAL A 63 1.77 -1.08 21.39
N PRO A 64 2.68 -0.09 21.30
CA PRO A 64 3.85 -0.19 20.42
C PRO A 64 4.76 -1.35 20.85
N VAL A 65 5.13 -2.22 19.92
CA VAL A 65 5.99 -3.38 20.20
C VAL A 65 7.35 -3.17 19.53
N PRO A 66 8.51 -3.36 20.19
CA PRO A 66 9.82 -2.98 19.63
C PRO A 66 10.14 -3.52 18.23
N TRP A 67 9.62 -4.69 17.85
CA TRP A 67 9.81 -5.32 16.54
C TRP A 67 8.70 -5.03 15.51
N LEU A 68 7.53 -4.51 15.93
CA LEU A 68 6.49 -3.98 15.03
C LEU A 68 6.46 -2.45 14.95
N GLY A 69 7.05 -1.75 15.92
CA GLY A 69 6.73 -0.38 16.34
C GLY A 69 6.71 0.69 15.25
N SER A 70 7.81 1.43 15.10
CA SER A 70 7.92 2.50 14.10
C SER A 70 8.95 2.11 13.04
N PHE A 71 8.57 2.23 11.76
CA PHE A 71 9.42 1.88 10.63
C PHE A 71 9.02 2.59 9.34
N GLY A 72 10.02 2.79 8.48
CA GLY A 72 9.80 3.26 7.11
C GLY A 72 9.25 2.14 6.24
N GLN A 73 8.26 2.47 5.43
CA GLN A 73 7.72 1.62 4.39
C GLN A 73 7.83 2.34 3.05
N VAL A 74 8.18 1.58 2.03
CA VAL A 74 8.18 2.03 0.65
C VAL A 74 7.25 1.11 -0.14
N ASN A 75 6.45 1.68 -1.04
CA ASN A 75 5.63 0.89 -1.95
C ASN A 75 5.70 1.43 -3.37
N VAL A 76 5.84 0.50 -4.32
CA VAL A 76 5.64 0.75 -5.75
C VAL A 76 4.22 0.32 -6.09
N ARG A 77 3.41 1.25 -6.60
CA ARG A 77 2.00 1.01 -6.87
C ARG A 77 1.58 1.53 -8.25
N LEU A 78 0.61 0.83 -8.83
CA LEU A 78 -0.13 1.24 -10.02
C LEU A 78 -1.55 1.62 -9.62
N TYR A 79 -2.10 2.63 -10.29
CA TYR A 79 -3.51 3.00 -10.16
C TYR A 79 -4.34 2.20 -11.15
N VAL A 80 -5.46 1.68 -10.69
CA VAL A 80 -6.29 0.76 -11.47
C VAL A 80 -7.76 1.07 -11.30
N ARG A 81 -8.57 0.58 -12.24
CA ARG A 81 -10.02 0.54 -12.14
C ARG A 81 -10.52 -0.87 -12.40
N ASP A 82 -11.65 -1.21 -11.77
CA ASP A 82 -12.37 -2.43 -12.11
C ASP A 82 -13.47 -2.16 -13.15
N ARG A 83 -14.16 -3.24 -13.57
CA ARG A 83 -15.27 -3.16 -14.53
C ARG A 83 -16.46 -2.31 -14.06
N ALA A 84 -16.61 -2.10 -12.75
CA ALA A 84 -17.64 -1.24 -12.18
C ALA A 84 -17.17 0.23 -12.08
N GLY A 85 -15.97 0.55 -12.58
CA GLY A 85 -15.38 1.89 -12.54
C GLY A 85 -14.79 2.28 -11.19
N ARG A 86 -14.69 1.34 -10.23
CA ARG A 86 -14.13 1.62 -8.89
C ARG A 86 -12.62 1.74 -8.99
N ARG A 87 -12.07 2.82 -8.43
CA ARG A 87 -10.62 3.08 -8.41
C ARG A 87 -9.94 2.34 -7.26
N GLY A 88 -8.75 1.83 -7.53
CA GLY A 88 -7.92 1.13 -6.56
C GLY A 88 -6.44 1.29 -6.87
N VAL A 89 -5.63 0.59 -6.07
CA VAL A 89 -4.19 0.49 -6.29
C VAL A 89 -3.76 -0.97 -6.28
N VAL A 90 -2.80 -1.30 -7.13
CA VAL A 90 -2.10 -2.58 -7.11
C VAL A 90 -0.67 -2.32 -6.64
N PHE A 91 -0.27 -2.95 -5.55
CA PHE A 91 1.11 -2.94 -5.09
C PHE A 91 1.92 -3.92 -5.94
N ARG A 92 3.00 -3.43 -6.55
CA ARG A 92 3.96 -4.26 -7.30
C ARG A 92 5.11 -4.72 -6.43
N ALA A 93 5.55 -3.84 -5.53
CA ALA A 93 6.57 -4.13 -4.54
C ALA A 93 6.27 -3.32 -3.28
N MET A 94 6.60 -3.89 -2.14
CA MET A 94 6.58 -3.23 -0.85
C MET A 94 7.89 -3.57 -0.14
N ASP A 95 8.39 -2.61 0.62
CA ASP A 95 9.53 -2.81 1.51
C ASP A 95 9.17 -2.18 2.85
N ALA A 96 9.62 -2.81 3.93
CA ALA A 96 9.52 -2.30 5.27
C ALA A 96 10.85 -2.46 5.98
N GLY A 97 11.27 -1.42 6.71
CA GLY A 97 12.47 -1.45 7.55
C GLY A 97 12.41 -2.43 8.73
N ARG A 98 11.45 -3.36 8.78
CA ARG A 98 11.27 -4.37 9.83
C ARG A 98 10.87 -5.73 9.26
N LEU A 99 11.65 -6.75 9.62
CA LEU A 99 11.48 -8.14 9.20
C LEU A 99 10.14 -8.77 9.61
N VAL A 100 9.67 -8.54 10.85
CA VAL A 100 8.46 -9.20 11.36
C VAL A 100 7.19 -8.72 10.62
N PRO A 101 6.91 -7.41 10.47
CA PRO A 101 5.84 -6.92 9.60
C PRO A 101 5.98 -7.33 8.14
N ALA A 102 7.20 -7.31 7.58
CA ALA A 102 7.44 -7.74 6.20
C ALA A 102 7.10 -9.21 5.99
N ALA A 103 7.55 -10.09 6.89
CA ALA A 103 7.26 -11.53 6.84
C ALA A 103 5.76 -11.82 7.02
N ALA A 104 5.08 -11.14 7.95
CA ALA A 104 3.63 -11.27 8.14
C ALA A 104 2.85 -10.84 6.91
N ALA A 105 3.25 -9.74 6.27
CA ALA A 105 2.64 -9.25 5.05
C ALA A 105 2.88 -10.19 3.84
N ARG A 106 4.08 -10.76 3.72
CA ARG A 106 4.36 -11.83 2.74
C ARG A 106 3.45 -13.04 2.93
N ALA A 107 3.25 -13.49 4.18
CA ALA A 107 2.34 -14.59 4.49
C ALA A 107 0.88 -14.27 4.12
N ALA A 108 0.50 -12.99 4.09
CA ALA A 108 -0.81 -12.50 3.63
C ALA A 108 -0.91 -12.28 2.10
N GLY A 109 0.12 -12.64 1.33
CA GLY A 109 0.15 -12.50 -0.14
C GLY A 109 0.54 -11.12 -0.65
N LEU A 110 1.05 -10.23 0.21
CA LEU A 110 1.56 -8.93 -0.21
C LEU A 110 3.01 -9.06 -0.72
N PRO A 111 3.39 -8.30 -1.76
CA PRO A 111 4.69 -8.41 -2.42
C PRO A 111 5.79 -7.67 -1.63
N TYR A 112 6.01 -8.07 -0.39
CA TYR A 112 7.10 -7.55 0.44
C TYR A 112 8.42 -8.24 0.08
N ALA A 113 9.48 -7.44 -0.10
CA ALA A 113 10.85 -7.92 -0.19
C ALA A 113 11.37 -8.42 1.17
#